data_AF-A0A4Y1X5D1-F1
#
_entry.id   AF-A0A4Y1X5D1-F1
#
_cell.length_a   1.000
_cell.length_b   1.000
_cell.length_c   1.000
_cell.angle_alpha   90.00
_cell.angle_beta   90.00
_cell.angle_gamma   90.00
#
_symmetry.space_group_name_H-M   'P 1'
#
loop_
_entity.id
_entity.type
_entity.pdbx_description
1 polymer ?
#
loop_
_entity_poly.entity_id
_entity_poly.type
_entity_poly.pdbx_seq_one_letter_code
_entity_poly.pdbx_strand_id
1 'polypeptide(L)'
;MACHRRDARVLQQRSHTDIARLFPDLKATEEWKQRLPMLEPICRRATYSDMLERIVTGAQREAGLDIADFLLMEDTPQMILQQMIERNPVLQSLIDVLGLELVDAGRLE
;
A
#
# COMPACT_ATOMS: atom_id res chain seq x y z
N MET A 1 -16.13 1.48 1.87
CA MET A 1 -16.24 2.73 2.67
C MET A 1 -14.95 3.48 2.44
N ALA A 2 -14.96 4.54 1.61
CA ALA A 2 -13.78 5.40 1.46
C ALA A 2 -13.69 6.26 2.72
N CYS A 3 -12.56 6.20 3.43
CA CYS A 3 -12.37 7.04 4.61
C CYS A 3 -12.22 8.50 4.12
N HIS A 4 -13.33 9.24 4.01
CA HIS A 4 -13.32 10.69 3.78
C HIS A 4 -12.73 11.39 5.01
N ARG A 5 -11.41 11.41 5.14
CA ARG A 5 -10.70 12.38 5.96
C ARG A 5 -9.92 13.28 5.03
N ARG A 6 -10.31 14.56 4.99
CA ARG A 6 -9.55 15.65 4.34
C ARG A 6 -8.24 15.98 5.08
N ASP A 7 -7.79 15.08 5.92
CA ASP A 7 -6.69 15.26 6.86
C ASP A 7 -5.71 14.12 6.58
N ALA A 8 -4.78 14.35 5.66
CA ALA A 8 -3.69 13.44 5.35
C ALA A 8 -2.99 13.02 6.66
N ARG A 9 -3.18 11.77 7.07
CA ARG A 9 -2.46 11.23 8.22
C ARG A 9 -1.07 10.82 7.76
N VAL A 10 -0.10 11.70 8.03
CA VAL A 10 1.31 11.36 7.92
C VAL A 10 1.61 10.18 8.84
N LEU A 11 1.80 8.98 8.27
CA LEU A 11 2.40 7.85 8.99
C LEU A 11 3.87 8.17 9.25
N GLN A 12 4.14 8.93 10.32
CA GLN A 12 5.50 9.22 10.75
C GLN A 12 6.05 7.97 11.46
N GLN A 13 6.73 7.11 10.71
CA GLN A 13 7.57 6.09 11.31
C GLN A 13 8.73 6.81 12.02
N ARG A 14 8.62 6.98 13.34
CA ARG A 14 9.67 7.53 14.20
C ARG A 14 10.80 6.50 14.33
N SER A 15 11.53 6.26 13.24
CA SER A 15 12.90 5.79 13.37
C SER A 15 13.71 6.88 14.05
N HIS A 16 14.68 6.51 14.88
CA HIS A 16 15.56 7.39 15.66
C HIS A 16 16.50 8.28 14.80
N THR A 17 16.14 8.51 13.54
CA THR A 17 16.77 9.35 12.54
C THR A 17 15.68 10.24 11.98
N ASP A 18 15.91 11.56 11.95
CA ASP A 18 14.96 12.63 11.53
C ASP A 18 14.56 12.57 10.03
N ILE A 19 14.28 11.38 9.52
CA ILE A 19 13.95 11.08 8.13
C ILE A 19 12.46 10.77 8.06
N ALA A 20 11.68 11.69 7.51
CA ALA A 20 10.27 11.48 7.25
C ALA A 20 10.05 10.88 5.84
N ARG A 21 9.24 9.84 5.75
CA ARG A 21 8.68 9.33 4.50
C ARG A 21 7.18 9.56 4.49
N LEU A 22 6.71 10.29 3.50
CA LEU A 22 5.30 10.65 3.33
C LEU A 22 4.66 9.72 2.29
N PHE A 23 3.45 9.29 2.58
CA PHE A 23 2.58 8.55 1.67
C PHE A 23 1.34 9.41 1.42
N PRO A 24 1.39 10.30 0.42
CA PRO A 24 0.28 11.20 0.11
C PRO A 24 -0.92 10.41 -0.42
N ASP A 25 -2.12 10.95 -0.22
CA ASP A 25 -3.35 10.41 -0.83
C ASP A 25 -3.25 10.39 -2.35
N LEU A 26 -4.04 9.54 -3.00
CA LEU A 26 -4.14 9.52 -4.46
C LEU A 26 -4.53 10.90 -5.00
N LYS A 27 -3.86 11.33 -6.07
CA LYS A 27 -3.96 12.65 -6.71
C LYS A 27 -3.33 13.80 -5.90
N ALA A 28 -2.81 13.57 -4.68
CA ALA A 28 -2.16 14.60 -3.86
C ALA A 28 -0.63 14.63 -3.99
N THR A 29 -0.03 13.72 -4.78
CA THR A 29 1.43 13.56 -4.88
C THR A 29 2.17 14.84 -5.26
N GLU A 30 1.71 15.58 -6.27
CA GLU A 30 2.36 16.82 -6.70
C GLU A 30 2.19 17.96 -5.68
N GLU A 31 1.08 18.01 -4.95
CA GLU A 31 0.88 18.98 -3.88
C GLU A 31 1.88 18.75 -2.73
N TRP A 32 2.05 17.50 -2.32
CA TRP A 32 3.00 17.14 -1.27
C TRP A 32 4.46 17.35 -1.68
N LYS A 33 4.78 17.14 -2.95
CA LYS A 33 6.09 17.48 -3.51
C LYS A 33 6.40 18.97 -3.42
N GLN A 34 5.41 19.83 -3.65
CA GLN A 34 5.58 21.29 -3.48
C GLN A 34 5.69 21.70 -2.01
N ARG A 35 5.07 20.96 -1.09
CA ARG A 35 5.12 21.22 0.36
C ARG A 35 6.32 20.61 1.07
N LEU A 36 7.07 19.72 0.42
CA LEU A 36 8.27 19.07 0.98
C LEU A 36 9.29 20.06 1.58
N PRO A 37 9.60 21.20 0.93
CA PRO A 37 10.52 22.21 1.48
C PRO A 37 10.07 22.78 2.83
N MET A 38 8.76 22.81 3.11
CA MET A 38 8.23 23.29 4.39
C MET A 38 8.57 22.35 5.56
N LEU A 39 8.99 21.11 5.28
CA LEU A 39 9.35 20.10 6.27
C LEU A 39 10.85 20.05 6.55
N GLU A 40 11.68 20.69 5.74
CA GLU A 40 13.13 20.86 5.96
C GLU A 40 13.50 21.41 7.36
N PRO A 41 12.77 22.40 7.93
CA PRO A 41 13.08 22.89 9.28
C PRO A 41 12.68 21.91 10.41
N ILE A 42 11.88 20.89 10.10
CA ILE A 42 11.33 19.95 11.10
C ILE A 42 12.05 18.60 11.02
N CYS A 43 12.44 18.17 9.82
CA CYS A 43 13.05 16.88 9.55
C CYS A 43 14.37 17.07 8.80
N ARG A 44 15.42 16.36 9.20
CA ARG A 44 16.72 16.34 8.50
C ARG A 44 16.60 15.91 7.04
N ARG A 45 15.60 15.07 6.72
CA ARG A 45 15.25 14.70 5.36
C ARG A 45 13.77 14.34 5.27
N ALA A 46 13.03 14.95 4.35
CA ALA A 46 11.69 14.53 3.98
C ALA A 46 11.72 13.93 2.57
N THR A 47 11.01 12.82 2.38
CA THR A 47 10.81 12.17 1.07
C THR A 47 9.34 11.81 0.90
N TYR A 48 8.84 11.85 -0.32
CA TYR A 48 7.50 11.34 -0.64
C TYR A 48 7.60 10.02 -1.41
N SER A 49 6.54 9.22 -1.36
CA SER A 49 6.41 8.00 -2.16
C SER A 49 5.28 8.15 -3.16
N ASP A 50 5.57 7.84 -4.43
CA ASP A 50 4.59 7.72 -5.52
C ASP A 50 4.04 6.29 -5.66
N MET A 51 4.34 5.41 -4.70
CA MET A 51 3.97 3.99 -4.74
C MET A 51 2.47 3.82 -4.96
N LEU A 52 1.63 4.57 -4.24
CA LEU A 52 0.18 4.48 -4.37
C LEU A 52 -0.28 4.81 -5.80
N GLU A 53 0.23 5.88 -6.42
CA GLU A 53 -0.12 6.24 -7.80
C GLU A 53 0.24 5.17 -8.84
N ARG A 54 1.23 4.33 -8.54
CA ARG A 54 1.73 3.28 -9.43
C ARG A 54 1.00 1.95 -9.30
N ILE A 55 0.52 1.61 -8.11
CA ILE A 55 -0.06 0.30 -7.82
C ILE A 55 -1.59 0.27 -7.92
N VAL A 56 -2.25 1.43 -7.93
CA VAL A 56 -3.71 1.50 -7.93
C VAL A 56 -4.32 1.32 -9.31
N THR A 57 -5.41 0.58 -9.35
CA THR A 57 -6.29 0.49 -10.52
C THR A 57 -7.04 1.80 -10.74
N GLY A 58 -7.56 2.04 -11.95
CA GLY A 58 -8.34 3.24 -12.26
C GLY A 58 -9.55 3.43 -11.34
N ALA A 59 -10.24 2.34 -10.97
CA ALA A 59 -11.35 2.39 -10.03
C ALA A 59 -10.92 2.82 -8.61
N GLN A 60 -9.80 2.30 -8.12
CA GLN A 60 -9.20 2.69 -6.84
C GLN A 60 -8.75 4.16 -6.84
N ARG A 61 -8.25 4.64 -7.98
CA ARG A 61 -7.86 6.05 -8.17
C ARG A 61 -9.04 7.01 -8.10
N GLU A 62 -10.18 6.62 -8.67
CA GLU A 62 -11.41 7.41 -8.58
C GLU A 62 -12.07 7.32 -7.19
N ALA A 63 -11.87 6.21 -6.48
CA ALA A 63 -12.35 6.05 -5.11
C ALA A 63 -11.57 6.87 -4.07
N GLY A 64 -10.42 7.45 -4.43
CA GLY A 64 -9.64 8.33 -3.55
C GLY A 64 -9.08 7.61 -2.32
N LEU A 65 -8.67 6.36 -2.47
CA LEU A 65 -8.16 5.53 -1.37
C LEU A 65 -6.84 6.08 -0.82
N ASP A 66 -6.70 6.03 0.51
CA ASP A 66 -5.47 6.40 1.21
C ASP A 66 -4.64 5.17 1.62
N ILE A 67 -3.43 5.40 2.15
CA ILE A 67 -2.56 4.30 2.62
C ILE A 67 -3.22 3.46 3.72
N ALA A 68 -4.09 4.04 4.55
CA ALA A 68 -4.78 3.31 5.61
C ALA A 68 -5.85 2.38 5.01
N ASP A 69 -6.56 2.81 3.96
CA ASP A 69 -7.46 1.96 3.21
C ASP A 69 -6.71 0.76 2.63
N PHE A 70 -5.52 0.96 2.03
CA PHE A 70 -4.68 -0.16 1.56
C PHE A 70 -4.22 -1.09 2.68
N LEU A 71 -3.85 -0.56 3.85
CA LEU A 71 -3.42 -1.36 4.99
C LEU A 71 -4.57 -2.12 5.65
N LEU A 72 -5.80 -1.66 5.47
CA LEU A 72 -7.02 -2.25 6.01
C LEU A 72 -7.79 -3.09 4.96
N MET A 73 -7.29 -3.16 3.72
CA MET A 73 -7.87 -4.04 2.71
C MET A 73 -7.75 -5.50 3.15
N GLU A 74 -8.81 -6.26 2.86
CA GLU A 74 -8.73 -7.71 2.97
C GLU A 74 -7.63 -8.22 2.04
N ASP A 75 -6.83 -9.16 2.55
CA ASP A 75 -5.79 -9.77 1.76
C ASP A 75 -6.41 -10.43 0.52
N THR A 76 -5.84 -10.12 -0.65
CA THR A 76 -6.24 -10.81 -1.88
C THR A 76 -5.89 -12.30 -1.77
N PRO A 77 -6.61 -13.20 -2.48
CA PRO A 77 -6.26 -14.63 -2.49
C PRO A 77 -4.78 -14.90 -2.83
N GLN A 78 -4.18 -14.06 -3.69
CA GLN A 78 -2.77 -14.09 -4.05
C GLN A 78 -1.87 -13.80 -2.84
N MET A 79 -2.20 -12.77 -2.07
CA MET A 79 -1.46 -12.39 -0.87
C MET A 79 -1.58 -13.47 0.22
N ILE A 80 -2.76 -14.04 0.40
CA ILE A 80 -2.98 -15.16 1.33
C ILE A 80 -2.13 -16.36 0.92
N LEU A 81 -2.14 -16.74 -0.36
CA LEU A 81 -1.32 -17.84 -0.87
C LEU A 81 0.18 -17.60 -0.63
N GLN A 82 0.66 -16.38 -0.85
CA GLN A 82 2.05 -16.01 -0.59
C GLN A 82 2.41 -16.17 0.90
N GLN A 83 1.55 -15.72 1.82
CA GLN A 83 1.74 -15.94 3.26
C GLN A 83 1.75 -17.44 3.62
N MET A 84 0.94 -18.26 2.96
CA MET A 84 0.95 -19.72 3.15
C MET A 84 2.28 -20.34 2.71
N ILE A 85 2.84 -19.88 1.58
CA ILE A 85 4.16 -20.31 1.07
C ILE A 85 5.27 -19.90 2.03
N GLU A 86 5.23 -18.68 2.56
CA GLU A 86 6.23 -18.21 3.53
C GLU A 86 6.25 -19.07 4.80
N ARG A 87 5.07 -19.52 5.26
CA ARG A 87 4.94 -20.42 6.42
C ARG A 87 5.35 -21.86 6.09
N ASN A 88 5.12 -22.31 4.86
CA ASN A 88 5.50 -23.64 4.40
C ASN A 88 6.05 -23.58 2.97
N PRO A 89 7.38 -23.45 2.80
CA PRO A 89 8.01 -23.35 1.48
C PRO A 89 7.74 -24.55 0.56
N VAL A 90 7.42 -25.73 1.12
CA VAL A 90 7.07 -26.93 0.33
C VAL A 90 5.78 -26.73 -0.47
N LEU A 91 4.90 -25.82 -0.04
CA LEU A 91 3.68 -25.47 -0.77
C LEU A 91 3.98 -24.98 -2.18
N GLN A 92 5.05 -24.19 -2.36
CA GLN A 92 5.47 -23.73 -3.69
C GLN A 92 5.86 -24.93 -4.57
N SER A 93 6.63 -25.88 -4.04
CA SER A 93 6.99 -27.08 -4.78
C SER A 93 5.78 -27.92 -5.18
N LEU A 94 4.75 -28.00 -4.33
CA LEU A 94 3.51 -28.70 -4.66
C LEU A 94 2.74 -27.98 -5.78
N ILE A 95 2.66 -26.66 -5.72
CA ILE A 95 2.04 -25.83 -6.77
C ILE A 95 2.76 -26.07 -8.11
N ASP A 96 4.09 -26.02 -8.11
CA ASP A 96 4.90 -26.16 -9.32
C ASP A 96 4.82 -27.57 -9.92
N VAL A 97 4.93 -28.61 -9.08
CA VAL A 97 4.92 -30.02 -9.52
C VAL A 97 3.55 -30.42 -10.09
N LEU A 98 2.48 -29.90 -9.50
CA LEU A 98 1.11 -30.23 -9.92
C LEU A 98 0.55 -29.24 -10.93
N GLY A 99 1.27 -28.16 -11.26
CA GLY A 99 0.82 -27.11 -12.17
C GLY A 99 -0.45 -26.41 -11.69
N LEU A 100 -0.55 -26.13 -10.39
CA LEU A 100 -1.74 -25.53 -9.81
C LEU A 100 -1.81 -24.03 -10.14
N GLU A 101 -2.99 -23.56 -10.51
CA GLU A 101 -3.26 -22.15 -10.74
C GLU A 101 -4.23 -21.62 -9.69
N LEU A 102 -3.99 -20.38 -9.25
CA LEU A 102 -4.90 -19.70 -8.35
C LEU A 102 -6.11 -19.21 -9.15
N VAL A 103 -7.24 -19.87 -8.98
CA VAL A 103 -8.53 -19.47 -9.54
C VAL A 103 -9.33 -18.68 -8.51
N ASP A 104 -10.10 -17.69 -8.97
CA ASP A 104 -11.04 -17.00 -8.09
C ASP A 104 -12.12 -18.00 -7.66
N ALA A 105 -12.28 -18.20 -6.36
CA ALA A 105 -13.39 -18.95 -5.81
C ALA A 105 -14.62 -18.04 -5.89
N GLY A 106 -15.12 -17.82 -7.11
CA GLY A 106 -16.35 -17.09 -7.34
C GLY A 106 -17.37 -17.58 -6.33
N ARG A 107 -17.83 -16.65 -5.48
CA ARG A 107 -18.74 -16.86 -4.35
C ARG A 107 -19.69 -18.01 -4.68
N LEU A 108 -19.47 -19.16 -4.06
CA LEU A 108 -20.45 -20.24 -4.06
C LEU A 108 -21.65 -19.69 -3.29
N GLU A 109 -22.63 -19.16 -4.02
CA GLU A 109 -23.97 -18.88 -3.50
C GLU A 109 -24.71 -20.18 -3.21
#